data_AF-A0A7K5AEW6-F1
#
_entry.id   AF-A0A7K5AEW6-F1
#
_cell.length_a   1.000
_cell.length_b   1.000
_cell.length_c   1.000
_cell.angle_alpha   90.00
_cell.angle_beta   90.00
_cell.angle_gamma   90.00
#
_symmetry.space_group_name_H-M   'P 1'
#
loop_
_entity.id
_entity.type
_entity.pdbx_description
1 polymer ?
#
loop_
_entity_poly.entity_id
_entity_poly.type
_entity_poly.pdbx_seq_one_letter_code
_entity_poly.pdbx_strand_id
1 'polypeptide(L)'
;LRKCCFCHEEGDGATDGPARLLNLDLDLWVHLNCALWSTEVYETQGGALINVEVALHRGLLTKCSLCQKTGATNSCNRIRCPSVYHFACAIRAKCMFFKDKTMLCPLHKLKGPCEQELSSFTVFRRVYIERDEVKQIASIIQRGERLHMFRVGGLVFHAIGQLLPHQMADFHSVTALYPVGYEATRIYWSLRTNNRRCCYRCTICDNNGRPEFVVQVMEQGLEDLVFSDSSPQAVWNRIIEPVAMMRKEADMLRLFPEYLKGEELFGLTVHAVLRIAESLPGVESCQNYLFRYGRHPLMELPLMINPTGCARAEPKILTHYKRPHTLNSTSMSKAYQSTFTGETNTPYSKQFVHSKSSQYRRLKTEWKNNVYLARSRIQGLGLYAAKDLEKHTMVIEYIGTIIRNEVANRREKVYEEQ
;
A
#
# COMPACT_ATOMS: atom_id res chain seq x y z
N LEU A 1 5.29 19.56 -11.91
CA LEU A 1 6.77 19.51 -11.78
C LEU A 1 7.13 19.03 -10.38
N ARG A 2 8.21 18.26 -10.19
CA ARG A 2 8.59 17.73 -8.86
C ARG A 2 9.22 18.85 -8.02
N LYS A 3 8.75 19.05 -6.80
CA LYS A 3 9.18 20.14 -5.90
C LYS A 3 9.54 19.60 -4.53
N CYS A 4 10.63 20.06 -3.94
CA CYS A 4 11.07 19.64 -2.61
C CYS A 4 10.18 20.23 -1.51
N CYS A 5 9.63 19.39 -0.64
CA CYS A 5 8.78 19.83 0.47
C CYS A 5 9.51 20.64 1.55
N PHE A 6 10.85 20.54 1.63
CA PHE A 6 11.66 21.31 2.58
C PHE A 6 12.00 22.69 2.04
N CYS A 7 12.76 22.75 0.93
CA CYS A 7 13.30 24.01 0.41
C CYS A 7 12.41 24.70 -0.64
N HIS A 8 11.36 24.03 -1.12
CA HIS A 8 10.44 24.52 -2.15
C HIS A 8 11.09 24.78 -3.52
N GLU A 9 12.29 24.27 -3.76
CA GLU A 9 12.92 24.32 -5.08
C GLU A 9 12.39 23.19 -5.99
N GLU A 10 12.31 23.47 -7.28
CA GLU A 10 11.82 22.53 -8.29
C GLU A 10 12.96 21.80 -8.99
N GLY A 11 12.75 20.53 -9.30
CA GLY A 11 13.74 19.69 -9.99
C GLY A 11 14.88 19.23 -9.09
N ASP A 12 15.84 18.53 -9.69
CA ASP A 12 17.04 18.06 -8.99
C ASP A 12 18.01 19.23 -8.75
N GLY A 13 18.63 19.29 -7.57
CA GLY A 13 19.64 20.30 -7.25
C GLY A 13 21.06 19.87 -7.64
N ALA A 14 22.03 20.77 -7.44
CA ALA A 14 23.45 20.46 -7.64
C ALA A 14 23.89 19.26 -6.79
N THR A 15 24.74 18.39 -7.35
CA THR A 15 25.25 17.17 -6.68
C THR A 15 25.96 17.50 -5.37
N ASP A 16 26.75 18.58 -5.36
CA ASP A 16 27.39 19.13 -4.17
C ASP A 16 26.53 20.27 -3.57
N GLY A 17 25.30 19.90 -3.20
CA GLY A 17 24.23 20.83 -2.86
C GLY A 17 22.99 20.06 -2.41
N PRO A 18 21.76 20.52 -2.69
CA PRO A 18 20.55 19.76 -2.36
C PRO A 18 20.51 18.34 -2.95
N ALA A 19 21.21 18.11 -4.07
CA ALA A 19 21.24 16.87 -4.85
C ALA A 19 19.88 16.46 -5.41
N ARG A 20 19.74 15.20 -5.84
CA ARG A 20 18.52 14.68 -6.49
C ARG A 20 17.30 14.66 -5.56
N LEU A 21 16.11 14.73 -6.14
CA LEU A 21 14.84 14.51 -5.45
C LEU A 21 14.62 13.01 -5.18
N LEU A 22 14.37 12.69 -3.93
CA LEU A 22 13.83 11.42 -3.46
C LEU A 22 12.31 11.57 -3.35
N ASN A 23 11.58 10.56 -3.79
CA ASN A 23 10.15 10.51 -3.51
C ASN A 23 9.99 10.21 -2.01
N LEU A 24 9.11 10.94 -1.34
CA LEU A 24 8.77 10.73 0.08
C LEU A 24 7.45 9.98 0.16
N ASP A 25 6.43 10.55 -0.47
CA ASP A 25 5.10 9.97 -0.58
C ASP A 25 4.47 10.33 -1.93
N LEU A 26 3.20 10.00 -2.15
CA LEU A 26 2.44 10.34 -3.35
C LEU A 26 2.49 11.84 -3.65
N ASP A 27 3.08 12.17 -4.79
CA ASP A 27 3.35 13.54 -5.24
C ASP A 27 4.22 14.38 -4.29
N LEU A 28 4.78 13.77 -3.23
CA LEU A 28 5.68 14.42 -2.29
C LEU A 28 7.12 14.03 -2.60
N TRP A 29 7.97 15.05 -2.72
CA TRP A 29 9.37 14.89 -3.07
C TRP A 29 10.22 15.71 -2.11
N VAL A 30 11.42 15.22 -1.80
CA VAL A 30 12.38 15.94 -0.97
C VAL A 30 13.77 15.77 -1.56
N HIS A 31 14.57 16.81 -1.56
CA HIS A 31 15.98 16.69 -1.94
C HIS A 31 16.72 15.81 -0.96
N LEU A 32 17.64 15.00 -1.48
CA LEU A 32 18.43 14.04 -0.69
C LEU A 32 19.10 14.74 0.49
N ASN A 33 19.83 15.83 0.27
CA ASN A 33 20.55 16.51 1.35
C ASN A 33 19.64 17.36 2.24
N CYS A 34 18.43 17.74 1.78
CA CYS A 34 17.44 18.34 2.67
C CYS A 34 16.90 17.33 3.69
N ALA A 35 16.64 16.10 3.26
CA ALA A 35 16.22 15.02 4.17
C ALA A 35 17.39 14.53 5.05
N LEU A 36 18.53 14.18 4.44
CA LEU A 36 19.68 13.57 5.11
C LEU A 36 20.28 14.43 6.24
N TRP A 37 20.19 15.76 6.15
CA TRP A 37 20.70 16.69 7.17
C TRP A 37 19.62 17.24 8.10
N SER A 38 18.40 16.71 8.03
CA SER A 38 17.38 17.02 9.04
C SER A 38 17.77 16.40 10.37
N THR A 39 17.63 17.16 11.47
CA THR A 39 18.17 16.80 12.79
C THR A 39 17.73 15.43 13.33
N GLU A 40 16.49 15.02 13.06
CA GLU A 40 15.88 13.77 13.54
C GLU A 40 16.00 12.60 12.55
N VAL A 41 16.55 12.86 11.35
CA VAL A 41 16.75 11.85 10.30
C VAL A 41 18.08 11.16 10.52
N TYR A 42 18.05 9.83 10.48
CA TYR A 42 19.25 9.02 10.46
C TYR A 42 19.24 8.07 9.27
N GLU A 43 20.45 7.64 8.89
CA GLU A 43 20.69 6.75 7.77
C GLU A 43 21.08 5.37 8.28
N THR A 44 20.41 4.32 7.79
CA THR A 44 20.79 2.93 8.08
C THR A 44 22.02 2.51 7.26
N GLN A 45 22.66 1.38 7.61
CA GLN A 45 23.79 0.84 6.83
C GLN A 45 23.42 0.54 5.37
N GLY A 46 22.15 0.24 5.07
CA GLY A 46 21.64 0.03 3.72
C GLY A 46 21.33 1.32 2.94
N GLY A 47 21.54 2.49 3.54
CA GLY A 47 21.24 3.79 2.94
C GLY A 47 19.78 4.24 3.08
N ALA A 48 19.01 3.61 3.96
CA ALA A 48 17.63 4.00 4.21
C ALA A 48 17.57 5.20 5.16
N LEU A 49 16.87 6.27 4.77
CA LEU A 49 16.59 7.41 5.62
C LEU A 49 15.34 7.15 6.43
N ILE A 50 15.46 7.20 7.75
CA ILE A 50 14.38 7.01 8.71
C ILE A 50 13.94 8.37 9.27
N ASN A 51 12.68 8.50 9.69
CA ASN A 51 12.09 9.71 10.28
C ASN A 51 11.97 10.93 9.36
N VAL A 52 12.08 10.77 8.04
CA VAL A 52 11.95 11.90 7.10
C VAL A 52 10.57 12.56 7.18
N GLU A 53 9.50 11.79 7.41
CA GLU A 53 8.16 12.32 7.63
C GLU A 53 8.05 13.15 8.91
N VAL A 54 8.72 12.72 9.98
CA VAL A 54 8.77 13.47 11.26
C VAL A 54 9.46 14.82 11.03
N ALA A 55 10.59 14.80 10.30
CA ALA A 55 11.27 16.02 9.88
C ALA A 55 10.40 16.93 9.02
N LEU A 56 9.64 16.36 8.08
CA LEU A 56 8.72 17.14 7.27
C LEU A 56 7.65 17.81 8.11
N HIS A 57 6.97 17.08 8.99
CA HIS A 57 5.94 17.64 9.88
C HIS A 57 6.48 18.78 10.74
N ARG A 58 7.68 18.62 11.32
CA ARG A 58 8.35 19.71 12.05
C ARG A 58 8.68 20.88 11.14
N GLY A 59 9.20 20.58 9.95
CA GLY A 59 9.58 21.58 8.94
C GLY A 59 8.42 22.48 8.54
N LEU A 60 7.19 21.95 8.41
CA LEU A 60 6.00 22.73 8.05
C LEU A 60 5.77 23.95 8.96
N LEU A 61 6.16 23.85 10.24
CA LEU A 61 5.99 24.91 11.23
C LEU A 61 7.27 25.72 11.49
N THR A 62 8.41 25.26 10.98
CA THR A 62 9.72 25.81 11.35
C THR A 62 10.26 26.74 10.27
N LYS A 63 10.46 28.02 10.64
CA LYS A 63 11.01 29.06 9.75
C LYS A 63 12.53 29.00 9.69
N CYS A 64 13.08 29.16 8.50
CA CYS A 64 14.52 29.26 8.28
C CYS A 64 15.08 30.58 8.83
N SER A 65 16.15 30.53 9.62
CA SER A 65 16.84 31.72 10.14
C SER A 65 17.45 32.62 9.06
N LEU A 66 17.67 32.11 7.83
CA LEU A 66 18.17 32.90 6.70
C LEU A 66 17.02 33.50 5.85
N CYS A 67 16.13 32.66 5.30
CA CYS A 67 15.13 33.10 4.33
C CYS A 67 13.73 33.35 4.92
N GLN A 68 13.52 33.05 6.21
CA GLN A 68 12.27 33.21 6.95
C GLN A 68 11.06 32.39 6.43
N LYS A 69 11.25 31.54 5.42
CA LYS A 69 10.23 30.60 4.92
C LYS A 69 10.23 29.31 5.75
N THR A 70 9.08 28.62 5.77
CA THR A 70 8.93 27.32 6.44
C THR A 70 9.63 26.18 5.69
N GLY A 71 9.80 25.03 6.35
CA GLY A 71 10.45 23.83 5.82
C GLY A 71 11.89 23.64 6.32
N ALA A 72 12.35 24.47 7.26
CA ALA A 72 13.71 24.39 7.78
C ALA A 72 13.83 23.29 8.85
N THR A 73 14.81 22.40 8.68
CA THR A 73 14.99 21.22 9.56
C THR A 73 16.43 20.99 10.00
N ASN A 74 17.40 21.70 9.43
CA ASN A 74 18.79 21.57 9.81
C ASN A 74 19.09 22.54 10.97
N SER A 75 19.12 22.01 12.19
CA SER A 75 19.23 22.79 13.43
C SER A 75 20.67 22.88 13.91
N CYS A 76 21.05 24.02 14.48
CA CYS A 76 22.36 24.17 15.12
C CYS A 76 22.48 23.22 16.33
N ASN A 77 23.57 22.45 16.41
CA ASN A 77 23.84 21.49 17.49
C ASN A 77 24.28 22.14 18.82
N ARG A 78 24.21 23.47 18.93
CA ARG A 78 24.51 24.15 20.19
C ARG A 78 23.27 24.11 21.07
N ILE A 79 23.44 23.65 22.30
CA ILE A 79 22.38 23.60 23.32
C ILE A 79 21.66 24.96 23.40
N ARG A 80 20.32 24.94 23.29
CA ARG A 80 19.41 26.11 23.34
C ARG A 80 19.59 27.14 22.21
N CYS A 81 20.32 26.82 21.14
CA CYS A 81 20.36 27.67 19.96
C CYS A 81 19.07 27.51 19.13
N PRO A 82 18.31 28.58 18.85
CA PRO A 82 17.08 28.49 18.06
C PRO A 82 17.32 28.50 16.54
N SER A 83 18.59 28.55 16.10
CA SER A 83 18.91 28.69 14.68
C SER A 83 18.64 27.39 13.92
N VAL A 84 17.72 27.45 12.96
CA VAL A 84 17.34 26.34 12.07
C VAL A 84 17.34 26.82 10.63
N TYR A 85 17.84 26.01 9.71
CA TYR A 85 17.99 26.39 8.31
C TYR A 85 17.46 25.31 7.37
N HIS A 86 17.06 25.71 6.15
CA HIS A 86 17.11 24.77 5.03
C HIS A 86 18.55 24.39 4.76
N PHE A 87 18.78 23.20 4.20
CA PHE A 87 20.12 22.74 3.85
C PHE A 87 20.91 23.75 2.99
N ALA A 88 20.34 24.19 1.86
CA ALA A 88 20.99 25.19 1.00
C ALA A 88 21.16 26.57 1.69
N CYS A 89 20.22 26.94 2.58
CA CYS A 89 20.33 28.16 3.38
C CYS A 89 21.50 28.09 4.36
N ALA A 90 21.72 26.95 5.01
CA ALA A 90 22.86 26.75 5.91
C ALA A 90 24.19 26.90 5.17
N ILE A 91 24.31 26.36 3.95
CA ILE A 91 25.50 26.57 3.10
C ILE A 91 25.71 28.05 2.79
N ARG A 92 24.66 28.75 2.33
CA ARG A 92 24.74 30.20 2.02
C ARG A 92 25.08 31.05 3.24
N ALA A 93 24.55 30.69 4.41
CA ALA A 93 24.86 31.34 5.68
C ALA A 93 26.27 31.04 6.19
N LYS A 94 27.01 30.12 5.55
CA LYS A 94 28.32 29.62 5.99
C LYS A 94 28.26 28.94 7.37
N CYS A 95 27.22 28.14 7.59
CA CYS A 95 27.20 27.18 8.69
C CYS A 95 28.29 26.12 8.49
N MET A 96 28.79 25.59 9.61
CA MET A 96 29.84 24.57 9.63
C MET A 96 29.20 23.20 9.79
N PHE A 97 29.48 22.27 8.87
CA PHE A 97 28.91 20.93 8.85
C PHE A 97 29.97 19.89 9.24
N PHE A 98 29.57 18.85 9.98
CA PHE A 98 30.50 17.86 10.53
C PHE A 98 30.23 16.45 9.99
N LYS A 99 31.25 15.60 10.01
CA LYS A 99 31.18 14.19 9.58
C LYS A 99 30.15 13.37 10.37
N ASP A 100 29.91 13.73 11.62
CA ASP A 100 28.91 13.12 12.51
C ASP A 100 27.46 13.57 12.22
N LYS A 101 27.24 14.29 11.11
CA LYS A 101 25.96 14.86 10.67
C LYS A 101 25.41 15.99 11.53
N THR A 102 26.23 16.57 12.41
CA THR A 102 25.87 17.79 13.14
C THR A 102 26.23 19.05 12.35
N MET A 103 25.60 20.17 12.72
CA MET A 103 25.84 21.48 12.09
C MET A 103 25.91 22.57 13.15
N LEU A 104 26.81 23.54 13.00
CA LEU A 104 26.89 24.74 13.83
C LEU A 104 26.62 25.98 12.99
N CYS A 105 25.77 26.87 13.51
CA CYS A 105 25.44 28.13 12.85
C CYS A 105 26.64 29.10 12.87
N PRO A 106 26.60 30.21 12.11
CA PRO A 106 27.73 31.14 12.02
C PRO A 106 28.15 31.77 13.34
N LEU A 107 27.23 31.84 14.32
CA LEU A 107 27.51 32.34 15.68
C LEU A 107 28.23 31.30 16.56
N HIS A 108 28.11 30.01 16.27
CA HIS A 108 28.65 28.92 17.07
C HIS A 108 29.70 28.08 16.35
N LYS A 109 30.02 28.39 15.09
CA LYS A 109 31.07 27.68 14.36
C LYS A 109 32.42 27.82 15.07
N LEU A 110 33.24 26.78 14.97
CA LEU A 110 34.57 26.76 15.58
C LEU A 110 35.48 27.76 14.88
N LYS A 111 36.45 28.31 15.62
CA LYS A 111 37.51 29.15 15.07
C LYS A 111 38.68 28.25 14.68
N GLY A 112 39.16 28.39 13.44
CA GLY A 112 40.28 27.61 12.92
C GLY A 112 39.85 26.33 12.17
N PRO A 113 40.81 25.62 11.57
CA PRO A 113 40.55 24.40 10.82
C PRO A 113 40.08 23.27 11.73
N CYS A 114 39.12 22.48 11.27
CA CYS A 114 38.62 21.30 11.97
C CYS A 114 38.60 20.11 11.01
N GLU A 115 39.34 19.04 11.33
CA GLU A 115 39.38 17.82 10.49
C GLU A 115 38.02 17.11 10.37
N GLN A 116 37.11 17.39 11.30
CA GLN A 116 35.76 16.86 11.30
C GLN A 116 34.81 17.69 10.43
N GLU A 117 35.23 18.87 9.96
CA GLU A 117 34.45 19.68 9.03
C GLU A 117 34.32 18.96 7.69
N LEU A 118 33.11 18.98 7.15
CA LEU A 118 32.79 18.40 5.87
C LEU A 118 32.99 19.45 4.76
N SER A 119 33.83 19.14 3.78
CA SER A 119 34.14 20.02 2.65
C SER A 119 33.27 19.76 1.41
N SER A 120 32.58 18.62 1.35
CA SER A 120 31.72 18.22 0.24
C SER A 120 30.48 17.49 0.74
N PHE A 121 29.35 17.80 0.12
CA PHE A 121 28.03 17.23 0.40
C PHE A 121 27.58 16.21 -0.64
N THR A 122 28.48 15.83 -1.56
CA THR A 122 28.20 14.82 -2.57
C THR A 122 27.88 13.47 -1.93
N VAL A 123 26.86 12.79 -2.45
CA VAL A 123 26.42 11.48 -1.96
C VAL A 123 26.40 10.49 -3.11
N PHE A 124 27.48 9.71 -3.23
CA PHE A 124 27.64 8.69 -4.29
C PHE A 124 27.05 7.33 -3.93
N ARG A 125 26.84 7.06 -2.63
CA ARG A 125 26.23 5.82 -2.17
C ARG A 125 24.73 5.80 -2.43
N ARG A 126 24.14 4.59 -2.45
CA ARG A 126 22.69 4.43 -2.53
C ARG A 126 22.05 5.02 -1.27
N VAL A 127 21.15 5.97 -1.46
CA VAL A 127 20.32 6.54 -0.39
C VAL A 127 18.86 6.57 -0.86
N TYR A 128 17.95 6.13 -0.02
CA TYR A 128 16.51 6.13 -0.29
C TYR A 128 15.74 6.40 1.00
N ILE A 129 14.46 6.76 0.89
CA ILE A 129 13.60 6.98 2.06
C ILE A 129 12.89 5.67 2.37
N GLU A 130 13.03 5.18 3.61
CA GLU A 130 12.28 4.00 4.06
C GLU A 130 10.80 4.35 4.17
N ARG A 131 9.93 3.45 3.70
CA ARG A 131 8.49 3.69 3.68
C ARG A 131 7.73 2.44 4.06
N ASP A 132 6.55 2.68 4.62
CA ASP A 132 5.53 1.65 4.73
C ASP A 132 4.82 1.54 3.37
N GLU A 133 5.34 0.70 2.48
CA GLU A 133 4.81 0.49 1.13
C GLU A 133 3.32 0.15 1.14
N VAL A 134 2.86 -0.59 2.16
CA VAL A 134 1.46 -1.02 2.26
C VAL A 134 0.56 0.16 2.60
N LYS A 135 0.94 1.00 3.56
CA LYS A 135 0.19 2.23 3.85
C LYS A 135 0.17 3.20 2.68
N GLN A 136 1.30 3.33 1.97
CA GLN A 136 1.37 4.16 0.78
C GLN A 136 0.43 3.66 -0.31
N ILE A 137 0.42 2.36 -0.61
CA ILE A 137 -0.48 1.80 -1.62
C ILE A 137 -1.96 1.99 -1.20
N ALA A 138 -2.28 1.79 0.08
CA ALA A 138 -3.62 2.02 0.61
C ALA A 138 -4.07 3.48 0.45
N SER A 139 -3.17 4.44 0.70
CA SER A 139 -3.48 5.87 0.53
C SER A 139 -3.71 6.26 -0.94
N ILE A 140 -3.10 5.57 -1.91
CA ILE A 140 -3.40 5.75 -3.35
C ILE A 140 -4.83 5.33 -3.64
N ILE A 141 -5.23 4.16 -3.14
CA ILE A 141 -6.54 3.57 -3.41
C ILE A 141 -7.66 4.44 -2.84
N GLN A 142 -7.47 4.97 -1.63
CA GLN A 142 -8.49 5.75 -0.91
C GLN A 142 -8.69 7.18 -1.45
N ARG A 143 -7.79 7.70 -2.30
CA ARG A 143 -7.93 9.03 -2.95
C ARG A 143 -8.93 8.96 -4.11
N GLY A 144 -10.21 8.77 -3.76
CA GLY A 144 -11.32 8.38 -4.65
C GLY A 144 -11.79 9.33 -5.74
N GLU A 145 -10.92 10.11 -6.41
CA GLU A 145 -11.33 10.92 -7.59
C GLU A 145 -10.24 11.09 -8.67
N ARG A 146 -9.06 10.47 -8.50
CA ARG A 146 -8.03 10.43 -9.55
C ARG A 146 -7.75 8.99 -9.93
N LEU A 147 -7.46 8.76 -11.21
CA LEU A 147 -6.83 7.52 -11.70
C LEU A 147 -5.78 7.09 -10.66
N HIS A 148 -5.84 5.83 -10.21
CA HIS A 148 -5.00 5.26 -9.15
C HIS A 148 -3.56 5.17 -9.64
N MET A 149 -2.90 6.31 -9.79
CA MET A 149 -1.68 6.42 -10.56
C MET A 149 -0.47 6.34 -9.67
N PHE A 150 0.32 5.28 -9.85
CA PHE A 150 1.69 5.25 -9.38
C PHE A 150 2.61 4.69 -10.44
N ARG A 151 3.88 5.11 -10.37
CA ARG A 151 4.90 4.72 -11.33
C ARG A 151 5.92 3.81 -10.66
N VAL A 152 6.17 2.64 -11.26
CA VAL A 152 7.24 1.72 -10.89
C VAL A 152 8.17 1.55 -12.08
N GLY A 153 9.28 2.28 -12.08
CA GLY A 153 10.25 2.26 -13.18
C GLY A 153 9.64 2.68 -14.52
N GLY A 154 9.56 1.73 -15.46
CA GLY A 154 8.94 1.91 -16.78
C GLY A 154 7.42 1.68 -16.81
N LEU A 155 6.80 1.26 -15.70
CA LEU A 155 5.35 1.07 -15.57
C LEU A 155 4.70 2.31 -14.95
N VAL A 156 3.61 2.78 -15.55
CA VAL A 156 2.65 3.69 -14.93
C VAL A 156 1.35 2.91 -14.78
N PHE A 157 0.98 2.55 -13.55
CA PHE A 157 -0.29 1.89 -13.27
C PHE A 157 -1.40 2.95 -13.23
N HIS A 158 -2.61 2.64 -13.72
CA HIS A 158 -3.73 3.60 -13.78
C HIS A 158 -4.98 3.09 -13.06
N ALA A 159 -5.38 1.83 -13.32
CA ALA A 159 -6.57 1.24 -12.74
C ALA A 159 -6.40 -0.28 -12.55
N ILE A 160 -6.92 -0.82 -11.44
CA ILE A 160 -6.87 -2.27 -11.19
C ILE A 160 -7.98 -3.00 -11.94
N GLY A 161 -9.15 -2.38 -12.13
CA GLY A 161 -10.33 -3.03 -12.66
C GLY A 161 -11.11 -3.80 -11.58
N GLN A 162 -11.91 -4.78 -12.00
CA GLN A 162 -12.68 -5.64 -11.10
C GLN A 162 -12.79 -7.06 -11.66
N LEU A 163 -13.01 -8.04 -10.80
CA LEU A 163 -13.32 -9.42 -11.17
C LEU A 163 -14.72 -9.76 -10.68
N LEU A 164 -15.61 -10.13 -11.59
CA LEU A 164 -16.96 -10.54 -11.24
C LEU A 164 -17.00 -12.04 -10.89
N PRO A 165 -18.00 -12.50 -10.12
CA PRO A 165 -18.01 -13.89 -9.67
C PRO A 165 -18.00 -14.93 -10.80
N HIS A 166 -18.62 -14.65 -11.95
CA HIS A 166 -18.60 -15.54 -13.12
C HIS A 166 -17.24 -15.57 -13.84
N GLN A 167 -16.38 -14.58 -13.61
CA GLN A 167 -15.04 -14.46 -14.21
C GLN A 167 -13.96 -15.18 -13.39
N MET A 168 -14.21 -15.45 -12.09
CA MET A 168 -13.22 -16.04 -11.16
C MET A 168 -12.71 -17.43 -11.56
N ALA A 169 -13.39 -18.11 -12.49
CA ALA A 169 -12.94 -19.40 -13.01
C ALA A 169 -11.83 -19.27 -14.07
N ASP A 170 -11.87 -18.20 -14.88
CA ASP A 170 -11.11 -18.09 -16.12
C ASP A 170 -10.19 -16.86 -16.21
N PHE A 171 -10.33 -15.88 -15.32
CA PHE A 171 -9.61 -14.60 -15.37
C PHE A 171 -8.39 -14.56 -14.42
N HIS A 172 -7.59 -15.62 -14.43
CA HIS A 172 -6.32 -15.70 -13.71
C HIS A 172 -5.39 -16.76 -14.31
N SER A 173 -4.10 -16.61 -14.03
CA SER A 173 -3.11 -17.69 -14.12
C SER A 173 -2.69 -18.13 -12.71
N VAL A 174 -1.67 -18.98 -12.63
CA VAL A 174 -1.03 -19.32 -11.35
C VAL A 174 -0.34 -18.10 -10.73
N THR A 175 0.08 -17.12 -11.55
CA THR A 175 0.96 -16.03 -11.12
C THR A 175 0.33 -14.64 -11.19
N ALA A 176 -0.81 -14.47 -11.86
CA ALA A 176 -1.46 -13.17 -12.01
C ALA A 176 -2.99 -13.30 -12.04
N LEU A 177 -3.67 -12.27 -11.52
CA LEU A 177 -5.10 -12.04 -11.70
C LEU A 177 -5.32 -11.14 -12.92
N TYR A 178 -6.44 -11.29 -13.62
CA TYR A 178 -6.78 -10.52 -14.83
C TYR A 178 -8.08 -9.73 -14.68
N PRO A 179 -8.14 -8.71 -13.80
CA PRO A 179 -9.37 -7.96 -13.61
C PRO A 179 -9.76 -7.18 -14.86
N VAL A 180 -11.06 -7.23 -15.20
CA VAL A 180 -11.62 -6.47 -16.32
C VAL A 180 -11.64 -4.98 -15.96
N GLY A 181 -11.17 -4.15 -16.90
CA GLY A 181 -10.95 -2.72 -16.66
C GLY A 181 -9.58 -2.41 -16.05
N TYR A 182 -8.68 -3.39 -15.93
CA TYR A 182 -7.27 -3.12 -15.65
C TYR A 182 -6.70 -2.18 -16.72
N GLU A 183 -5.93 -1.17 -16.29
CA GLU A 183 -5.26 -0.22 -17.17
C GLU A 183 -3.87 0.15 -16.62
N ALA A 184 -2.87 0.05 -17.49
CA ALA A 184 -1.51 0.49 -17.21
C ALA A 184 -0.82 1.03 -18.48
N THR A 185 0.27 1.76 -18.33
CA THR A 185 1.13 2.20 -19.44
C THR A 185 2.56 1.74 -19.22
N ARG A 186 3.10 1.01 -20.19
CA ARG A 186 4.49 0.56 -20.24
C ARG A 186 5.30 1.50 -21.13
N ILE A 187 6.38 2.05 -20.62
CA ILE A 187 7.38 2.75 -21.43
C ILE A 187 8.36 1.69 -21.96
N TYR A 188 8.36 1.48 -23.28
CA TYR A 188 9.22 0.52 -23.95
C TYR A 188 9.74 1.06 -25.28
N TRP A 189 10.60 0.32 -25.97
CA TRP A 189 11.16 0.73 -27.27
C TRP A 189 10.08 0.87 -28.34
N SER A 190 10.26 1.82 -29.26
CA SER A 190 9.34 2.07 -30.37
C SER A 190 9.38 0.96 -31.42
N LEU A 191 8.23 0.64 -32.00
CA LEU A 191 8.08 -0.26 -33.15
C LEU A 191 8.51 0.36 -34.48
N ARG A 192 8.76 1.67 -34.50
CA ARG A 192 9.06 2.43 -35.72
C ARG A 192 10.45 3.04 -35.70
N THR A 193 11.08 3.16 -34.54
CA THR A 193 12.37 3.82 -34.39
C THR A 193 13.25 3.11 -33.38
N ASN A 194 14.42 2.65 -33.84
CA ASN A 194 15.32 1.80 -33.07
C ASN A 194 15.92 2.47 -31.80
N ASN A 195 15.99 3.81 -31.74
CA ASN A 195 16.61 4.57 -30.66
C ASN A 195 15.62 5.43 -29.84
N ARG A 196 14.31 5.21 -29.99
CA ARG A 196 13.28 5.92 -29.22
C ARG A 196 12.44 4.96 -28.39
N ARG A 197 11.89 5.49 -27.30
CA ARG A 197 10.89 4.81 -26.48
C ARG A 197 9.55 5.49 -26.64
N CYS A 198 8.49 4.73 -26.52
CA CYS A 198 7.11 5.20 -26.58
C CYS A 198 6.28 4.54 -25.47
N CYS A 199 5.00 4.93 -25.41
CA CYS A 199 4.07 4.47 -24.40
C CYS A 199 3.18 3.38 -24.98
N TYR A 200 3.07 2.27 -24.27
CA TYR A 200 2.20 1.15 -24.59
C TYR A 200 1.12 1.08 -23.53
N ARG A 201 -0.12 1.42 -23.88
CA ARG A 201 -1.26 1.32 -22.97
C ARG A 201 -1.80 -0.11 -22.99
N CYS A 202 -1.74 -0.77 -21.84
CA CYS A 202 -2.16 -2.14 -21.63
C CYS A 202 -3.52 -2.15 -20.93
N THR A 203 -4.50 -2.85 -21.50
CA THR A 203 -5.84 -3.02 -20.92
C THR A 203 -6.30 -4.46 -20.94
N ILE A 204 -7.13 -4.85 -19.98
CA ILE A 204 -7.78 -6.17 -19.92
C ILE A 204 -9.28 -6.00 -20.04
N CYS A 205 -9.88 -6.70 -21.01
CA CYS A 205 -11.30 -6.67 -21.32
C CYS A 205 -11.93 -8.06 -21.19
N ASP A 206 -13.26 -8.12 -21.09
CA ASP A 206 -14.01 -9.36 -21.24
C ASP A 206 -14.36 -9.56 -22.72
N ASN A 207 -14.01 -10.72 -23.27
CA ASN A 207 -14.45 -11.15 -24.59
C ASN A 207 -15.09 -12.54 -24.46
N ASN A 208 -16.42 -12.58 -24.42
CA ASN A 208 -17.22 -13.80 -24.34
C ASN A 208 -16.85 -14.71 -23.14
N GLY A 209 -16.64 -14.12 -21.96
CA GLY A 209 -16.31 -14.86 -20.74
C GLY A 209 -14.84 -15.29 -20.66
N ARG A 210 -13.97 -14.71 -21.49
CA ARG A 210 -12.53 -14.92 -21.48
C ARG A 210 -11.79 -13.58 -21.41
N PRO A 211 -10.61 -13.53 -20.77
CA PRO A 211 -9.81 -12.31 -20.76
C PRO A 211 -9.26 -12.02 -22.16
N GLU A 212 -9.42 -10.79 -22.61
CA GLU A 212 -8.76 -10.24 -23.80
C GLU A 212 -7.73 -9.19 -23.38
N PHE A 213 -6.50 -9.37 -23.86
CA PHE A 213 -5.37 -8.50 -23.55
C PHE A 213 -5.12 -7.56 -24.72
N VAL A 214 -5.23 -6.26 -24.48
CA VAL A 214 -5.09 -5.24 -25.51
C VAL A 214 -3.90 -4.34 -25.21
N VAL A 215 -3.08 -4.08 -26.22
CA VAL A 215 -1.96 -3.14 -26.15
C VAL A 215 -2.09 -2.09 -27.26
N GLN A 216 -2.26 -0.83 -26.85
CA GLN A 216 -2.29 0.34 -27.72
C GLN A 216 -0.93 1.05 -27.69
N VAL A 217 -0.28 1.18 -28.85
CA VAL A 217 1.00 1.85 -29.02
C VAL A 217 0.77 3.32 -29.31
N MET A 218 1.19 4.17 -28.38
CA MET A 218 1.00 5.62 -28.43
C MET A 218 2.34 6.31 -28.71
N GLU A 219 2.43 6.95 -29.88
CA GLU A 219 3.61 7.67 -30.35
C GLU A 219 3.21 9.07 -30.83
N GLN A 220 3.84 10.11 -30.28
CA GLN A 220 3.46 11.49 -30.60
C GLN A 220 3.65 11.78 -32.09
N GLY A 221 2.57 12.19 -32.75
CA GLY A 221 2.56 12.54 -34.17
C GLY A 221 2.41 11.35 -35.12
N LEU A 222 2.13 10.16 -34.61
CA LEU A 222 1.89 8.94 -35.41
C LEU A 222 0.55 8.33 -35.01
N GLU A 223 -0.07 7.58 -35.92
CA GLU A 223 -1.32 6.87 -35.64
C GLU A 223 -1.09 5.76 -34.59
N ASP A 224 -2.06 5.57 -33.72
CA ASP A 224 -1.98 4.53 -32.70
C ASP A 224 -2.16 3.15 -33.33
N LEU A 225 -1.31 2.20 -32.95
CA LEU A 225 -1.47 0.79 -33.31
C LEU A 225 -2.14 0.06 -32.16
N VAL A 226 -3.06 -0.85 -32.45
CA VAL A 226 -3.74 -1.66 -31.43
C VAL A 226 -3.52 -3.13 -31.73
N PHE A 227 -3.02 -3.87 -30.74
CA PHE A 227 -2.88 -5.31 -30.78
C PHE A 227 -3.78 -5.92 -29.71
N SER A 228 -4.49 -6.99 -30.03
CA SER A 228 -5.21 -7.80 -29.06
C SER A 228 -4.90 -9.28 -29.22
N ASP A 229 -4.95 -10.01 -28.11
CA ASP A 229 -4.80 -11.46 -28.07
C ASP A 229 -5.43 -12.05 -26.80
N SER A 230 -5.58 -13.38 -26.74
CA SER A 230 -6.16 -14.12 -25.60
C SER A 230 -5.14 -14.38 -24.48
N SER A 231 -3.86 -14.09 -24.71
CA SER A 231 -2.81 -14.19 -23.69
C SER A 231 -1.93 -12.95 -23.66
N PRO A 232 -1.42 -12.56 -22.47
CA PRO A 232 -0.56 -11.39 -22.35
C PRO A 232 0.78 -11.61 -23.06
N GLN A 233 1.25 -12.86 -23.19
CA GLN A 233 2.48 -13.17 -23.93
C GLN A 233 2.29 -12.98 -25.43
N ALA A 234 1.21 -13.53 -25.99
CA ALA A 234 0.98 -13.48 -27.43
C ALA A 234 0.82 -12.05 -27.96
N VAL A 235 0.09 -11.20 -27.23
CA VAL A 235 -0.05 -9.78 -27.62
C VAL A 235 1.30 -9.05 -27.57
N TRP A 236 2.14 -9.32 -26.57
CA TRP A 236 3.45 -8.69 -26.46
C TRP A 236 4.49 -9.24 -27.43
N ASN A 237 4.39 -10.51 -27.85
CA ASN A 237 5.27 -11.09 -28.87
C ASN A 237 5.19 -10.31 -30.20
N ARG A 238 3.99 -9.85 -30.57
CA ARG A 238 3.79 -8.95 -31.74
C ARG A 238 4.53 -7.62 -31.64
N ILE A 239 5.04 -7.26 -30.47
CA ILE A 239 5.78 -6.03 -30.19
C ILE A 239 7.27 -6.32 -29.97
N ILE A 240 7.61 -7.23 -29.06
CA ILE A 240 9.00 -7.45 -28.63
C ILE A 240 9.84 -8.11 -29.72
N GLU A 241 9.26 -8.97 -30.56
CA GLU A 241 9.98 -9.64 -31.65
C GLU A 241 10.39 -8.64 -32.75
N PRO A 242 9.48 -7.81 -33.31
CA PRO A 242 9.88 -6.78 -34.28
C PRO A 242 10.89 -5.76 -33.73
N VAL A 243 10.72 -5.33 -32.47
CA VAL A 243 11.66 -4.40 -31.82
C VAL A 243 13.05 -5.03 -31.70
N ALA A 244 13.13 -6.30 -31.29
CA ALA A 244 14.40 -7.00 -31.16
C ALA A 244 15.08 -7.20 -32.53
N MET A 245 14.33 -7.53 -33.58
CA MET A 245 14.84 -7.63 -34.95
C MET A 245 15.39 -6.31 -35.45
N MET A 246 14.60 -5.23 -35.37
CA MET A 246 15.01 -3.90 -35.84
C MET A 246 16.28 -3.41 -35.15
N ARG A 247 16.41 -3.65 -33.84
CA ARG A 247 17.60 -3.25 -33.09
C ARG A 247 18.81 -4.12 -33.40
N LYS A 248 18.60 -5.41 -33.70
CA LYS A 248 19.67 -6.30 -34.16
C LYS A 248 20.19 -5.87 -35.54
N GLU A 249 19.30 -5.51 -36.46
CA GLU A 249 19.66 -5.01 -37.80
C GLU A 249 20.41 -3.67 -37.74
N ALA A 250 20.09 -2.83 -36.76
CA ALA A 250 20.75 -1.55 -36.51
C ALA A 250 22.03 -1.65 -35.66
N ASP A 251 22.56 -2.86 -35.43
CA ASP A 251 23.74 -3.13 -34.59
C ASP A 251 23.68 -2.48 -33.19
N MET A 252 22.48 -2.47 -32.59
CA MET A 252 22.25 -1.94 -31.25
C MET A 252 22.34 -3.03 -30.19
N LEU A 253 22.34 -2.60 -28.92
CA LEU A 253 22.29 -3.51 -27.78
C LEU A 253 21.18 -4.56 -27.94
N ARG A 254 21.61 -5.83 -27.94
CA ARG A 254 20.76 -7.02 -28.13
C ARG A 254 19.71 -7.10 -27.03
N LEU A 255 18.46 -7.33 -27.46
CA LEU A 255 17.35 -7.66 -26.58
C LEU A 255 17.14 -9.18 -26.56
N PHE A 256 16.60 -9.69 -25.46
CA PHE A 256 16.30 -11.11 -25.28
C PHE A 256 14.80 -11.30 -25.00
N PRO A 257 13.96 -11.32 -26.05
CA PRO A 257 12.50 -11.48 -25.92
C PRO A 257 12.08 -12.71 -25.12
N GLU A 258 12.85 -13.81 -25.22
CA GLU A 258 12.59 -15.10 -24.56
C GLU A 258 12.50 -15.02 -23.03
N TYR A 259 13.13 -14.00 -22.41
CA TYR A 259 13.07 -13.80 -20.96
C TYR A 259 11.98 -12.81 -20.53
N LEU A 260 11.28 -12.17 -21.47
CA LEU A 260 10.25 -11.19 -21.18
C LEU A 260 8.87 -11.86 -21.11
N LYS A 261 8.30 -11.90 -19.91
CA LYS A 261 6.95 -12.45 -19.68
C LYS A 261 5.88 -11.39 -19.95
N GLY A 262 4.83 -11.79 -20.66
CA GLY A 262 3.68 -10.91 -20.96
C GLY A 262 3.06 -10.30 -19.71
N GLU A 263 2.86 -11.09 -18.64
CA GLU A 263 2.31 -10.60 -17.37
C GLU A 263 3.19 -9.51 -16.72
N GLU A 264 4.52 -9.64 -16.82
CA GLU A 264 5.49 -8.64 -16.33
C GLU A 264 5.45 -7.36 -17.17
N LEU A 265 5.26 -7.50 -18.50
CA LEU A 265 5.10 -6.38 -19.44
C LEU A 265 3.74 -5.68 -19.28
N PHE A 266 2.68 -6.39 -18.89
CA PHE A 266 1.45 -5.76 -18.41
C PHE A 266 1.64 -5.09 -17.06
N GLY A 267 2.51 -5.64 -16.20
CA GLY A 267 2.81 -5.10 -14.87
C GLY A 267 1.97 -5.75 -13.77
N LEU A 268 1.27 -6.84 -14.10
CA LEU A 268 0.38 -7.57 -13.20
C LEU A 268 1.15 -8.23 -12.05
N THR A 269 2.43 -8.56 -12.26
CA THR A 269 3.30 -9.19 -11.26
C THR A 269 4.13 -8.20 -10.45
N VAL A 270 3.97 -6.89 -10.69
CA VAL A 270 4.63 -5.85 -9.86
C VAL A 270 4.03 -5.90 -8.47
N HIS A 271 4.89 -5.96 -7.44
CA HIS A 271 4.49 -6.16 -6.04
C HIS A 271 3.33 -5.25 -5.59
N ALA A 272 3.38 -3.96 -5.93
CA ALA A 272 2.31 -3.02 -5.60
C ALA A 272 0.98 -3.36 -6.31
N VAL A 273 1.03 -3.74 -7.58
CA VAL A 273 -0.16 -4.13 -8.36
C VAL A 273 -0.74 -5.44 -7.85
N LEU A 274 0.10 -6.44 -7.56
CA LEU A 274 -0.32 -7.72 -6.98
C LEU A 274 -1.05 -7.54 -5.64
N ARG A 275 -0.53 -6.69 -4.74
CA ARG A 275 -1.18 -6.42 -3.45
C ARG A 275 -2.58 -5.83 -3.62
N ILE A 276 -2.75 -4.93 -4.60
CA ILE A 276 -4.06 -4.35 -4.93
C ILE A 276 -4.97 -5.43 -5.51
N ALA A 277 -4.48 -6.21 -6.48
CA ALA A 277 -5.23 -7.28 -7.13
C ALA A 277 -5.72 -8.33 -6.12
N GLU A 278 -4.85 -8.79 -5.22
CA GLU A 278 -5.18 -9.78 -4.19
C GLU A 278 -6.10 -9.24 -3.08
N SER A 279 -6.27 -7.91 -3.01
CA SER A 279 -7.22 -7.28 -2.10
C SER A 279 -8.60 -7.03 -2.73
N LEU A 280 -8.77 -7.34 -4.03
CA LEU A 280 -10.06 -7.22 -4.69
C LEU A 280 -11.11 -8.15 -4.04
N PRO A 281 -12.38 -7.75 -3.97
CA PRO A 281 -13.43 -8.59 -3.38
C PRO A 281 -13.63 -9.91 -4.14
N GLY A 282 -13.61 -11.04 -3.45
CA GLY A 282 -14.02 -12.35 -3.97
C GLY A 282 -12.94 -13.13 -4.73
N VAL A 283 -11.74 -12.57 -4.88
CA VAL A 283 -10.61 -13.23 -5.57
C VAL A 283 -10.15 -14.51 -4.87
N GLU A 284 -10.55 -14.74 -3.63
CA GLU A 284 -10.35 -16.01 -2.93
C GLU A 284 -11.01 -17.20 -3.66
N SER A 285 -11.94 -16.93 -4.58
CA SER A 285 -12.58 -17.93 -5.44
C SER A 285 -11.73 -18.35 -6.65
N CYS A 286 -10.62 -17.67 -6.93
CA CYS A 286 -9.70 -18.00 -8.03
C CYS A 286 -8.84 -19.21 -7.65
N GLN A 287 -9.37 -20.43 -7.82
CA GLN A 287 -8.78 -21.66 -7.27
C GLN A 287 -7.35 -21.98 -7.75
N ASN A 288 -6.99 -21.56 -8.96
CA ASN A 288 -5.67 -21.84 -9.54
C ASN A 288 -4.64 -20.73 -9.28
N TYR A 289 -5.05 -19.61 -8.67
CA TYR A 289 -4.17 -18.49 -8.39
C TYR A 289 -3.40 -18.71 -7.09
N LEU A 290 -2.07 -18.50 -7.12
CA LEU A 290 -1.23 -18.62 -5.93
C LEU A 290 -1.05 -17.26 -5.25
N PHE A 291 -1.75 -17.06 -4.13
CA PHE A 291 -1.64 -15.86 -3.31
C PHE A 291 -0.24 -15.70 -2.72
N ARG A 292 0.29 -14.47 -2.82
CA ARG A 292 1.59 -14.09 -2.22
C ARG A 292 1.43 -13.25 -0.96
N TYR A 293 0.39 -12.42 -0.90
CA TYR A 293 0.12 -11.49 0.19
C TYR A 293 -1.24 -11.73 0.85
N GLY A 294 -2.25 -12.07 0.06
CA GLY A 294 -3.64 -12.13 0.48
C GLY A 294 -4.26 -10.74 0.69
N ARG A 295 -5.50 -10.74 1.17
CA ARG A 295 -6.26 -9.52 1.43
C ARG A 295 -5.67 -8.74 2.60
N HIS A 296 -5.42 -7.45 2.39
CA HIS A 296 -4.87 -6.57 3.42
C HIS A 296 -5.95 -5.61 3.98
N PRO A 297 -6.10 -5.47 5.32
CA PRO A 297 -7.16 -4.63 5.92
C PRO A 297 -7.13 -3.16 5.52
N LEU A 298 -5.95 -2.59 5.26
CA LEU A 298 -5.82 -1.20 4.81
C LEU A 298 -6.28 -0.98 3.36
N MET A 299 -6.43 -2.05 2.57
CA MET A 299 -6.83 -2.01 1.16
C MET A 299 -8.34 -2.14 1.04
N GLU A 300 -9.07 -1.13 1.52
CA GLU A 300 -10.52 -1.02 1.30
C GLU A 300 -10.79 -0.52 -0.12
N LEU A 301 -10.84 -1.46 -1.07
CA LEU A 301 -11.23 -1.18 -2.44
C LEU A 301 -12.76 -0.98 -2.54
N PRO A 302 -13.23 -0.14 -3.47
CA PRO A 302 -14.65 0.02 -3.71
C PRO A 302 -15.30 -1.33 -4.05
N LEU A 303 -16.57 -1.48 -3.66
CA LEU A 303 -17.34 -2.67 -4.00
C LEU A 303 -17.42 -2.82 -5.52
N MET A 304 -17.50 -4.07 -5.98
CA MET A 304 -17.71 -4.38 -7.39
C MET A 304 -18.98 -3.68 -7.89
N ILE A 305 -18.86 -2.99 -9.00
CA ILE A 305 -19.98 -2.34 -9.68
C ILE A 305 -20.59 -3.37 -10.63
N ASN A 306 -21.89 -3.58 -10.53
CA ASN A 306 -22.58 -4.49 -11.43
C ASN A 306 -22.54 -3.94 -12.87
N PRO A 307 -22.24 -4.78 -13.87
CA PRO A 307 -22.11 -4.33 -15.27
C PRO A 307 -23.34 -3.61 -15.80
N THR A 308 -24.54 -4.04 -15.39
CA THR A 308 -25.80 -3.42 -15.82
C THR A 308 -26.13 -2.11 -15.10
N GLY A 309 -25.41 -1.77 -14.02
CA GLY A 309 -25.77 -0.68 -13.12
C GLY A 309 -27.10 -0.88 -12.37
N CYS A 310 -27.78 -2.02 -12.56
CA CYS A 310 -29.09 -2.31 -11.98
C CYS A 310 -29.19 -3.74 -11.43
N ALA A 311 -29.29 -3.90 -10.12
CA ALA A 311 -29.34 -5.23 -9.49
C ALA A 311 -30.54 -6.09 -9.95
N ARG A 312 -31.59 -5.48 -10.52
CA ARG A 312 -32.75 -6.18 -11.08
C ARG A 312 -32.51 -6.74 -12.49
N ALA A 313 -31.59 -6.13 -13.24
CA ALA A 313 -31.23 -6.58 -14.58
C ALA A 313 -30.18 -7.70 -14.54
N GLU A 314 -29.46 -7.83 -13.43
CA GLU A 314 -28.60 -8.97 -13.17
C GLU A 314 -29.42 -10.26 -13.00
N PRO A 315 -28.98 -11.40 -13.56
CA PRO A 315 -29.60 -12.68 -13.26
C PRO A 315 -29.56 -12.90 -11.75
N LYS A 316 -30.64 -13.44 -11.18
CA LYS A 316 -30.66 -13.83 -9.77
C LYS A 316 -29.69 -14.99 -9.59
N ILE A 317 -28.43 -14.68 -9.30
CA ILE A 317 -27.43 -15.68 -8.99
C ILE A 317 -27.87 -16.32 -7.66
N LEU A 318 -28.28 -17.58 -7.69
CA LEU A 318 -28.62 -18.41 -6.51
C LEU A 318 -27.36 -18.78 -5.74
N THR A 319 -26.52 -17.79 -5.43
CA THR A 319 -25.31 -18.04 -4.68
C THR A 319 -25.58 -17.92 -3.20
N HIS A 320 -25.86 -19.06 -2.60
CA HIS A 320 -25.17 -19.44 -1.37
C HIS A 320 -23.66 -19.45 -1.65
N TYR A 321 -23.04 -18.28 -1.85
CA TYR A 321 -21.60 -18.18 -1.65
C TYR A 321 -21.41 -18.48 -0.18
N LYS A 322 -20.91 -19.67 0.12
CA LYS A 322 -20.35 -19.97 1.43
C LYS A 322 -19.40 -18.82 1.74
N ARG A 323 -19.79 -17.92 2.65
CA ARG A 323 -18.76 -17.26 3.45
C ARG A 323 -17.97 -18.43 4.02
N PRO A 324 -16.66 -18.54 3.79
CA PRO A 324 -15.87 -19.44 4.59
C PRO A 324 -16.05 -18.93 6.02
N HIS A 325 -16.99 -19.52 6.77
CA HIS A 325 -16.89 -19.53 8.21
C HIS A 325 -15.67 -20.39 8.46
N THR A 326 -14.48 -19.79 8.40
CA THR A 326 -13.27 -20.38 8.96
C THR A 326 -13.45 -20.35 10.48
N LEU A 327 -14.29 -21.27 10.95
CA LEU A 327 -14.14 -21.95 12.23
C LEU A 327 -13.84 -23.42 11.93
N ASN A 328 -12.89 -23.67 11.02
CA ASN A 328 -12.19 -24.95 11.02
C ASN A 328 -11.27 -24.95 12.25
N SER A 329 -11.84 -25.37 13.38
CA SER A 329 -11.14 -25.62 14.65
C SER A 329 -10.24 -26.87 14.57
N THR A 330 -9.49 -27.06 13.49
CA THR A 330 -8.55 -28.17 13.31
C THR A 330 -7.11 -27.75 13.09
N SER A 331 -6.80 -26.45 13.21
CA SER A 331 -5.43 -26.01 13.48
C SER A 331 -5.25 -25.86 14.98
N MET A 332 -4.50 -26.78 15.59
CA MET A 332 -3.88 -26.58 16.90
C MET A 332 -3.10 -25.25 16.86
N SER A 333 -3.76 -24.17 17.26
CA SER A 333 -3.15 -22.87 17.45
C SER A 333 -2.29 -22.93 18.70
N LYS A 334 -1.08 -23.47 18.56
CA LYS A 334 0.00 -23.10 19.47
C LYS A 334 0.29 -21.62 19.20
N ALA A 335 0.18 -20.81 20.26
CA ALA A 335 0.53 -19.40 20.34
C ALA A 335 -0.49 -18.38 19.78
N TYR A 336 -1.57 -18.17 20.53
CA TYR A 336 -1.88 -16.81 20.99
C TYR A 336 -1.40 -16.70 22.43
N GLN A 337 -0.14 -16.30 22.60
CA GLN A 337 0.23 -15.65 23.86
C GLN A 337 -0.62 -14.40 23.94
N SER A 338 -1.49 -14.36 24.93
CA SER A 338 -2.13 -13.14 25.37
C SER A 338 -1.05 -12.08 25.54
N THR A 339 -1.07 -11.05 24.71
CA THR A 339 -0.46 -9.76 25.02
C THR A 339 -1.24 -9.13 26.17
N PHE A 340 -1.10 -9.71 27.36
CA PHE A 340 -1.31 -9.00 28.60
C PHE A 340 -0.01 -8.26 28.87
N THR A 341 0.10 -7.06 28.32
CA THR A 341 1.04 -6.06 28.83
C THR A 341 0.66 -5.84 30.29
N GLY A 342 1.50 -6.36 31.19
CA GLY A 342 1.38 -6.09 32.61
C GLY A 342 1.52 -4.60 32.86
N GLU A 343 0.42 -3.94 33.17
CA GLU A 343 0.44 -2.68 33.91
C GLU A 343 0.41 -3.01 35.40
N THR A 344 1.62 -2.96 35.94
CA THR A 344 2.02 -2.57 37.30
C THR A 344 0.94 -2.06 38.25
N ASN A 345 0.92 -2.64 39.44
CA ASN A 345 0.85 -1.96 40.74
C ASN A 345 0.00 -0.67 40.81
N THR A 346 -1.27 -0.83 41.18
CA THR A 346 -1.94 0.15 42.04
C THR A 346 -2.07 -0.47 43.43
N PRO A 347 -1.34 0.01 44.47
CA PRO A 347 -1.70 -0.33 45.83
C PRO A 347 -2.98 0.44 46.15
N TYR A 348 -4.00 -0.27 46.65
CA TYR A 348 -5.27 0.27 47.13
C TYR A 348 -6.45 0.28 46.14
N SER A 349 -7.12 -0.87 46.04
CA SER A 349 -8.59 -0.88 45.99
C SER A 349 -9.11 -2.16 46.67
N LYS A 350 -9.51 -2.03 47.93
CA LYS A 350 -10.32 -3.02 48.63
C LYS A 350 -11.77 -2.83 48.19
N GLN A 351 -12.23 -3.52 47.14
CA GLN A 351 -13.66 -3.70 46.93
C GLN A 351 -13.97 -5.06 46.28
N PHE A 352 -14.60 -5.93 47.08
CA PHE A 352 -15.39 -7.12 46.72
C PHE A 352 -15.38 -7.55 45.23
N VAL A 353 -14.36 -8.32 44.83
CA VAL A 353 -14.42 -9.05 43.56
C VAL A 353 -15.13 -10.38 43.83
N HIS A 354 -16.43 -10.44 43.53
CA HIS A 354 -17.17 -11.70 43.54
C HIS A 354 -16.45 -12.75 42.68
N SER A 355 -16.29 -13.98 43.18
CA SER A 355 -15.68 -15.06 42.39
C SER A 355 -16.47 -15.31 41.10
N LYS A 356 -15.80 -15.80 40.05
CA LYS A 356 -16.44 -16.13 38.76
C LYS A 356 -17.68 -17.01 38.94
N SER A 357 -17.64 -17.97 39.86
CA SER A 357 -18.77 -18.86 40.18
C SER A 357 -19.94 -18.12 40.83
N SER A 358 -19.68 -17.08 41.65
CA SER A 358 -20.72 -16.22 42.21
C SER A 358 -21.36 -15.34 41.13
N GLN A 359 -20.55 -14.78 40.22
CA GLN A 359 -21.05 -13.98 39.10
C GLN A 359 -21.92 -14.82 38.14
N TYR A 360 -21.50 -16.06 37.86
CA TYR A 360 -22.27 -16.98 37.02
C TYR A 360 -23.62 -17.37 37.64
N ARG A 361 -23.65 -17.64 38.96
CA ARG A 361 -24.91 -17.90 39.68
C ARG A 361 -25.86 -16.70 39.59
N ARG A 362 -25.33 -15.49 39.72
CA ARG A 362 -26.11 -14.25 39.57
C ARG A 362 -26.65 -14.07 38.15
N LEU A 363 -25.84 -14.35 37.12
CA LEU A 363 -26.30 -14.39 35.74
C LEU A 363 -27.48 -15.34 35.55
N LYS A 364 -27.38 -16.57 36.10
CA LYS A 364 -28.44 -17.58 35.96
C LYS A 364 -29.78 -17.13 36.54
N THR A 365 -29.78 -16.31 37.58
CA THR A 365 -31.01 -15.80 38.20
C THR A 365 -31.51 -14.50 37.57
N GLU A 366 -30.62 -13.63 37.11
CA GLU A 366 -30.98 -12.25 36.71
C GLU A 366 -31.04 -12.02 35.19
N TRP A 367 -30.61 -12.96 34.35
CA TRP A 367 -30.47 -12.72 32.89
C TRP A 367 -31.76 -12.20 32.23
N LYS A 368 -32.94 -12.68 32.63
CA LYS A 368 -34.24 -12.25 32.08
C LYS A 368 -34.53 -10.76 32.27
N ASN A 369 -33.95 -10.15 33.32
CA ASN A 369 -34.12 -8.74 33.63
C ASN A 369 -32.97 -7.89 33.06
N ASN A 370 -31.88 -8.52 32.61
CA ASN A 370 -30.69 -7.83 32.11
C ASN A 370 -30.75 -7.59 30.60
N VAL A 371 -31.46 -8.46 29.87
CA VAL A 371 -31.55 -8.40 28.41
C VAL A 371 -32.98 -8.59 27.92
N TYR A 372 -33.28 -8.05 26.75
CA TYR A 372 -34.56 -8.27 26.06
C TYR A 372 -34.33 -8.45 24.55
N LEU A 373 -35.27 -9.10 23.88
CA LEU A 373 -35.24 -9.33 22.44
C LEU A 373 -36.02 -8.22 21.73
N ALA A 374 -35.41 -7.59 20.72
CA ALA A 374 -36.07 -6.57 19.91
C ALA A 374 -35.59 -6.59 18.46
N ARG A 375 -36.24 -5.83 17.58
CA ARG A 375 -35.82 -5.68 16.18
C ARG A 375 -34.46 -4.99 16.08
N SER A 376 -33.54 -5.63 15.36
CA SER A 376 -32.21 -5.10 15.10
C SER A 376 -32.18 -4.27 13.83
N ARG A 377 -31.41 -3.18 13.85
CA ARG A 377 -31.12 -2.37 12.66
C ARG A 377 -30.03 -2.99 11.77
N ILE A 378 -29.34 -4.03 12.25
CA ILE A 378 -28.34 -4.77 11.46
C ILE A 378 -29.07 -5.84 10.63
N GLN A 379 -29.80 -6.75 11.30
CA GLN A 379 -30.58 -7.79 10.64
C GLN A 379 -31.63 -8.38 11.59
N GLY A 380 -32.89 -8.44 11.17
CA GLY A 380 -33.94 -9.19 11.87
C GLY A 380 -34.14 -8.79 13.34
N LEU A 381 -33.75 -9.68 14.25
CA LEU A 381 -33.84 -9.50 15.70
C LEU A 381 -32.44 -9.43 16.32
N GLY A 382 -32.32 -8.69 17.42
CA GLY A 382 -31.09 -8.57 18.21
C GLY A 382 -31.39 -8.66 19.70
N LEU A 383 -30.35 -9.00 20.47
CA LEU A 383 -30.38 -9.01 21.92
C LEU A 383 -29.91 -7.65 22.44
N TYR A 384 -30.75 -6.97 23.22
CA TYR A 384 -30.49 -5.64 23.76
C TYR A 384 -30.34 -5.70 25.28
N ALA A 385 -29.47 -4.86 25.83
CA ALA A 385 -29.37 -4.68 27.27
C ALA A 385 -30.56 -3.85 27.77
N ALA A 386 -31.26 -4.32 28.81
CA ALA A 386 -32.35 -3.59 29.45
C ALA A 386 -31.86 -2.50 30.41
N LYS A 387 -30.56 -2.54 30.76
CA LYS A 387 -29.86 -1.62 31.65
C LYS A 387 -28.38 -1.58 31.28
N ASP A 388 -27.66 -0.59 31.80
CA ASP A 388 -26.22 -0.50 31.60
C ASP A 388 -25.50 -1.71 32.22
N LEU A 389 -24.61 -2.31 31.43
CA LEU A 389 -23.82 -3.47 31.82
C LEU A 389 -22.39 -3.02 32.11
N GLU A 390 -21.96 -3.14 33.36
CA GLU A 390 -20.61 -2.76 33.76
C GLU A 390 -19.56 -3.74 33.23
N LYS A 391 -18.31 -3.25 33.15
CA LYS A 391 -17.15 -4.05 32.72
C LYS A 391 -17.05 -5.35 33.56
N HIS A 392 -16.85 -6.47 32.87
CA HIS A 392 -16.78 -7.82 33.45
C HIS A 392 -18.12 -8.43 33.93
N THR A 393 -19.27 -7.82 33.60
CA THR A 393 -20.58 -8.42 33.85
C THR A 393 -20.83 -9.58 32.87
N MET A 394 -21.17 -10.76 33.37
CA MET A 394 -21.61 -11.86 32.50
C MET A 394 -23.02 -11.57 31.97
N VAL A 395 -23.28 -11.83 30.68
CA VAL A 395 -24.53 -11.42 30.01
C VAL A 395 -25.50 -12.58 29.80
N ILE A 396 -25.08 -13.59 29.03
CA ILE A 396 -25.90 -14.78 28.75
C ILE A 396 -24.98 -15.98 28.53
N GLU A 397 -25.48 -17.18 28.85
CA GLU A 397 -24.82 -18.44 28.50
C GLU A 397 -25.36 -18.96 27.17
N TYR A 398 -24.46 -19.38 26.29
CA TYR A 398 -24.85 -20.09 25.08
C TYR A 398 -25.24 -21.53 25.44
N ILE A 399 -26.55 -21.77 25.50
CA ILE A 399 -27.14 -23.10 25.71
C ILE A 399 -27.65 -23.66 24.39
N GLY A 400 -27.58 -24.97 24.22
CA GLY A 400 -28.06 -25.65 23.03
C GLY A 400 -27.86 -27.15 23.10
N THR A 401 -28.23 -27.84 22.03
CA THR A 401 -27.97 -29.27 21.90
C THR A 401 -26.50 -29.49 21.55
N ILE A 402 -25.80 -30.28 22.36
CA ILE A 402 -24.44 -30.73 22.04
C ILE A 402 -24.53 -31.70 20.87
N ILE A 403 -23.95 -31.33 19.73
CA ILE A 403 -23.94 -32.13 18.51
C ILE A 403 -22.52 -32.57 18.15
N ARG A 404 -22.39 -33.79 17.64
CA ARG A 404 -21.14 -34.30 17.06
C ARG A 404 -20.94 -33.70 15.67
N ASN A 405 -19.68 -33.55 15.24
CA ASN A 405 -19.34 -32.96 13.94
C ASN A 405 -20.07 -33.60 12.76
N GLU A 406 -20.19 -34.94 12.73
CA GLU A 406 -20.89 -35.64 11.65
C GLU A 406 -22.38 -35.27 11.55
N VAL A 407 -23.03 -35.05 12.69
CA VAL A 407 -24.44 -34.65 12.76
C VAL A 407 -24.58 -33.18 12.36
N ALA A 408 -23.62 -32.33 12.71
CA ALA A 408 -23.58 -30.93 12.28
C ALA A 408 -23.49 -30.84 10.75
N ASN A 409 -22.56 -31.57 10.13
CA ASN A 409 -22.39 -31.61 8.67
C ASN A 409 -23.66 -32.08 7.94
N ARG A 410 -24.40 -33.04 8.52
CA ARG A 410 -25.67 -33.51 7.95
C ARG A 410 -26.78 -32.47 8.10
N ARG A 411 -26.89 -31.81 9.26
CA ARG A 411 -27.90 -30.76 9.48
C ARG A 411 -27.68 -29.55 8.59
N GLU A 412 -26.42 -29.16 8.36
CA GLU A 412 -26.07 -28.06 7.46
C GLU A 412 -26.63 -28.30 6.05
N LYS A 413 -26.45 -29.51 5.50
CA LYS A 413 -27.04 -29.88 4.19
C LYS A 413 -28.57 -29.78 4.18
N VAL A 414 -29.24 -30.26 5.23
CA VAL A 414 -30.71 -30.19 5.33
C VAL A 414 -31.20 -28.74 5.41
N TYR A 415 -30.45 -27.85 6.08
CA TYR A 415 -30.79 -26.43 6.14
C TYR A 415 -30.50 -25.69 4.83
N GLU A 416 -29.55 -26.15 4.02
CA GLU A 416 -29.27 -25.61 2.67
C GLU A 416 -30.33 -26.04 1.63
N GLU A 417 -31.04 -27.13 1.89
CA GLU A 417 -32.12 -27.65 1.03
C GLU A 417 -33.49 -26.98 1.27
N GLN A 418 -33.64 -26.24 2.38
CA GLN A 418 -34.84 -25.48 2.76
C GLN A 418 -34.76 -24.04 2.26
#